data_AF-R7P4K8-F1
#
_entry.id   AF-R7P4K8-F1
#
_cell.length_a   1.000
_cell.length_b   1.000
_cell.length_c   1.000
_cell.angle_alpha   90.00
_cell.angle_beta   90.00
_cell.angle_gamma   90.00
#
_symmetry.space_group_name_H-M   'P 1'
#
loop_
_entity.id
_entity.type
_entity.pdbx_description
1 polymer ?
#
loop_
_entity_poly.entity_id
_entity_poly.type
_entity_poly.pdbx_seq_one_letter_code
_entity_poly.pdbx_strand_id
1 'polypeptide(L)'
;MYNYDFLKDKEHAINEKEQVLVSFGNKKLLVNIMLTDKNLLFFYDTEKDSPLKCSRISVVPQYEVLLKLSLDNLDYHIIDNFTEINFKGDVISIYNFNLDDFIKL
;
A
#
# COMPACT_ATOMS: atom_id res chain seq x y z
N MET A 1 3.75 -4.32 12.55
CA MET A 1 3.24 -3.06 13.13
C MET A 1 3.40 -1.95 12.11
N TYR A 2 2.34 -1.16 11.87
CA TYR A 2 2.41 0.00 10.99
C TYR A 2 3.13 1.15 11.67
N ASN A 3 4.20 1.64 11.04
CA ASN A 3 4.90 2.85 11.44
C ASN A 3 4.18 4.07 10.83
N TYR A 4 2.97 4.33 11.32
CA TYR A 4 2.14 5.46 10.92
C TYR A 4 1.34 6.00 12.10
N ASP A 5 1.41 7.31 12.33
CA ASP A 5 0.75 7.96 13.47
C ASP A 5 -0.61 8.56 13.04
N PHE A 6 -1.62 7.70 13.00
CA PHE A 6 -3.00 8.06 12.67
C PHE A 6 -3.56 9.19 13.54
N LEU A 7 -3.18 9.26 14.82
CA LEU A 7 -3.66 10.29 15.74
C LEU A 7 -3.07 11.66 15.40
N LYS A 8 -1.76 11.71 15.15
CA LYS A 8 -1.07 12.95 14.77
C LYS A 8 -1.54 13.46 13.41
N ASP A 9 -1.74 12.55 12.45
CA ASP A 9 -2.22 12.89 11.11
C ASP A 9 -3.73 13.14 11.04
N LYS A 10 -4.45 12.86 12.13
CA LYS A 10 -5.91 12.98 12.23
C LYS A 10 -6.60 12.17 11.13
N GLU A 11 -6.16 10.94 10.93
CA GLU A 11 -6.69 10.00 9.94
C GLU A 11 -7.27 8.78 10.63
N HIS A 12 -8.33 8.21 10.05
CA HIS A 12 -8.96 7.00 10.55
C HIS A 12 -8.83 5.91 9.49
N ALA A 13 -8.24 4.78 9.86
CA ALA A 13 -8.20 3.61 8.99
C ALA A 13 -9.64 3.06 8.80
N ILE A 14 -10.05 2.93 7.54
CA ILE A 14 -11.37 2.44 7.12
C ILE A 14 -11.26 0.98 6.69
N ASN A 15 -10.27 0.68 5.85
CA ASN A 15 -10.11 -0.63 5.24
C ASN A 15 -8.65 -0.95 4.97
N GLU A 16 -8.33 -2.23 4.84
CA GLU A 16 -6.97 -2.73 4.63
C GLU A 16 -6.96 -3.94 3.70
N LYS A 17 -5.96 -4.00 2.83
CA LYS A 17 -5.64 -5.17 2.02
C LYS A 17 -4.16 -5.49 2.14
N GLU A 18 -3.86 -6.66 2.67
CA GLU A 18 -2.48 -7.12 2.83
C GLU A 18 -1.95 -7.83 1.58
N GLN A 19 -0.63 -7.83 1.42
CA GLN A 19 0.10 -8.61 0.40
C GLN A 19 -0.37 -8.35 -1.04
N VAL A 20 -0.66 -7.09 -1.36
CA VAL A 20 -1.01 -6.65 -2.71
C VAL A 20 0.26 -6.49 -3.52
N LEU A 21 0.30 -7.06 -4.72
CA LEU A 21 1.41 -6.89 -5.63
C LEU A 21 1.29 -5.54 -6.34
N VAL A 22 2.34 -4.72 -6.24
CA VAL A 22 2.40 -3.38 -6.85
C VAL A 22 3.69 -3.21 -7.64
N SER A 23 3.58 -2.62 -8.83
CA SER A 23 4.68 -2.20 -9.67
C SER A 23 4.96 -0.71 -9.49
N PHE A 24 6.20 -0.37 -9.17
CA PHE A 24 6.72 0.99 -9.21
C PHE A 24 7.80 1.03 -10.30
N GLY A 25 7.40 1.43 -11.51
CA GLY A 25 8.23 1.24 -12.71
C GLY A 25 8.65 -0.22 -12.87
N ASN A 26 9.97 -0.47 -12.89
CA ASN A 26 10.55 -1.80 -13.07
C ASN A 26 10.61 -2.65 -11.78
N LYS A 27 10.27 -2.08 -10.61
CA LYS A 27 10.30 -2.81 -9.34
C LYS A 27 8.91 -3.34 -9.00
N LYS A 28 8.85 -4.60 -8.55
CA LYS A 28 7.62 -5.22 -8.04
C LYS A 28 7.78 -5.52 -6.56
N LEU A 29 6.80 -5.11 -5.77
CA LEU A 29 6.81 -5.23 -4.31
C LEU A 29 5.45 -5.78 -3.84
N LEU A 30 5.47 -6.60 -2.80
CA LEU A 30 4.25 -6.90 -2.04
C LEU A 30 4.13 -5.85 -0.95
N VAL A 31 3.00 -5.16 -0.94
CA VAL A 31 2.69 -4.07 -0.01
C VAL A 31 1.35 -4.32 0.64
N ASN A 32 1.15 -3.74 1.81
CA ASN A 32 -0.17 -3.63 2.40
C ASN A 32 -0.75 -2.27 2.01
N ILE A 33 -1.97 -2.24 1.51
CA ILE A 33 -2.68 -1.03 1.12
C ILE A 33 -3.74 -0.75 2.17
N MET A 34 -3.72 0.45 2.74
CA MET A 34 -4.70 0.90 3.73
C MET A 34 -5.46 2.11 3.20
N LEU A 35 -6.77 2.05 3.27
CA LEU A 35 -7.66 3.16 3.04
C LEU A 35 -7.91 3.87 4.37
N THR A 36 -7.67 5.18 4.39
CA THR A 36 -8.12 6.07 5.47
C THR A 36 -9.26 6.95 4.98
N ASP A 37 -9.84 7.73 5.89
CA ASP A 37 -10.81 8.79 5.57
C ASP A 37 -10.27 9.89 4.66
N LYS A 38 -8.95 9.94 4.40
CA LYS A 38 -8.31 10.98 3.59
C LYS A 38 -7.35 10.47 2.53
N ASN A 39 -6.75 9.30 2.73
CA ASN A 39 -5.64 8.83 1.92
C ASN A 39 -5.70 7.33 1.63
N LEU A 40 -5.06 6.95 0.54
CA LEU A 40 -4.62 5.59 0.26
C LEU A 40 -3.14 5.49 0.63
N LEU A 41 -2.83 4.67 1.62
CA LEU A 41 -1.49 4.44 2.15
C LEU A 41 -0.97 3.09 1.68
N PHE A 42 0.28 3.05 1.20
CA PHE A 42 0.96 1.84 0.78
C PHE A 42 2.11 1.59 1.74
N PHE A 43 2.18 0.39 2.28
CA PHE A 43 3.14 0.00 3.29
C PHE A 43 3.99 -1.17 2.82
N TYR A 44 5.30 -1.09 3.01
CA TYR A 44 6.21 -2.21 2.71
C TYR A 44 6.79 -2.79 4.00
N ASP A 45 6.98 -4.10 4.05
CA ASP A 45 7.61 -4.81 5.18
C ASP A 45 9.14 -4.64 5.09
N THR A 46 9.72 -3.84 6.00
CA THR A 46 11.17 -3.60 6.08
C THR A 46 11.94 -4.83 6.53
N GLU A 47 11.29 -5.75 7.25
CA GLU A 47 11.88 -6.98 7.75
C GLU A 47 11.72 -8.14 6.77
N LYS A 48 11.14 -7.90 5.59
CA LYS A 48 10.80 -8.96 4.63
C LYS A 48 12.00 -9.85 4.29
N ASP A 49 13.14 -9.23 4.02
CA ASP A 49 14.40 -9.87 3.63
C ASP A 49 15.46 -9.82 4.75
N SER A 50 15.02 -9.65 6.00
CA SER A 50 15.91 -9.57 7.16
C SER A 50 16.77 -10.84 7.26
N PRO A 51 18.12 -10.74 7.34
CA PRO A 51 19.01 -11.89 7.47
C PRO A 51 18.69 -12.77 8.70
N LEU A 52 18.05 -12.17 9.71
CA LEU A 52 17.61 -12.82 10.93
C LEU A 52 16.44 -13.80 10.71
N LYS A 53 15.71 -13.74 9.59
CA LYS A 53 14.71 -14.76 9.26
C LYS A 53 15.33 -16.12 8.98
N CYS A 54 16.59 -16.17 8.50
CA CYS A 54 17.31 -17.42 8.25
C CYS A 54 17.74 -18.13 9.54
N SER A 55 17.74 -17.47 10.70
CA SER A 55 18.26 -18.02 11.96
C SER A 55 17.21 -18.71 12.84
N ARG A 56 16.06 -19.12 12.29
CA ARG A 56 14.90 -19.70 13.03
C ARG A 56 14.25 -18.73 14.03
N ILE A 57 14.60 -17.44 13.98
CA ILE A 57 13.97 -16.40 14.75
C ILE A 57 12.79 -15.86 13.94
N SER A 58 11.59 -15.83 14.54
CA SER A 58 10.44 -15.15 13.95
C SER A 58 10.60 -13.65 14.16
N VAL A 59 10.90 -12.92 13.09
CA VAL A 59 10.98 -11.46 13.11
C VAL A 59 9.57 -10.90 12.91
N VAL A 60 9.13 -10.02 13.81
CA VAL A 60 7.84 -9.34 13.69
C VAL A 60 7.93 -8.33 12.53
N PRO A 61 7.01 -8.38 11.55
CA PRO A 61 7.01 -7.43 10.43
C PRO A 61 6.90 -5.98 10.89
N GLN A 62 7.70 -5.11 10.27
CA GLN A 62 7.63 -3.66 10.47
C GLN A 62 7.27 -3.01 9.15
N TYR A 63 6.18 -2.25 9.15
CA TYR A 63 5.61 -1.69 7.94
C TYR A 63 5.83 -0.19 7.89
N GLU A 64 6.60 0.27 6.91
CA GLU A 64 6.82 1.69 6.68
C GLU A 64 6.01 2.20 5.48
N VAL A 65 5.60 3.48 5.53
CA VAL A 65 4.89 4.10 4.42
C VAL A 65 5.82 4.21 3.22
N LEU A 66 5.48 3.49 2.16
CA LEU A 66 6.12 3.61 0.85
C LEU A 66 5.53 4.80 0.08
N LEU A 67 4.21 4.94 0.12
CA LEU A 67 3.48 5.94 -0.64
C LEU A 67 2.21 6.37 0.11
N LYS A 68 1.92 7.67 0.03
CA LYS A 68 0.69 8.28 0.52
C LYS A 68 0.04 9.05 -0.62
N LEU A 69 -1.21 8.70 -0.95
CA LEU A 69 -2.00 9.35 -1.98
C LEU A 69 -3.27 9.92 -1.36
N SER A 70 -3.56 11.19 -1.61
CA SER A 70 -4.81 11.80 -1.17
C SER A 70 -5.98 11.32 -2.02
N LEU A 71 -7.10 10.97 -1.38
CA LEU A 71 -8.32 10.56 -2.08
C LEU A 71 -8.90 11.68 -2.95
N ASP A 72 -8.72 12.95 -2.54
CA ASP A 72 -9.23 14.12 -3.27
C ASP A 72 -8.59 14.31 -4.65
N ASN A 73 -7.38 13.77 -4.85
CA ASN A 73 -6.59 13.94 -6.08
C ASN A 73 -6.14 12.59 -6.66
N LEU A 74 -6.91 11.54 -6.41
CA LEU A 74 -6.58 10.20 -6.86
C LEU A 74 -6.92 10.05 -8.36
N ASP A 75 -5.91 10.08 -9.22
CA ASP A 75 -6.03 9.80 -10.65
C ASP A 75 -5.68 8.34 -10.90
N TYR A 76 -6.68 7.52 -11.20
CA TYR A 76 -6.52 6.10 -11.43
C TYR A 76 -7.49 5.58 -12.49
N HIS A 77 -7.13 4.43 -13.05
CA HIS A 77 -7.98 3.72 -13.99
C HIS A 77 -7.95 2.21 -13.71
N ILE A 78 -9.08 1.57 -13.93
CA ILE A 78 -9.24 0.13 -13.74
C ILE A 78 -9.28 -0.52 -15.13
N ILE A 79 -8.47 -1.54 -15.32
CA ILE A 79 -8.46 -2.35 -16.53
C ILE A 79 -8.54 -3.81 -16.08
N ASP A 80 -9.62 -4.50 -16.45
CA ASP A 80 -9.92 -5.86 -16.01
C ASP A 80 -9.75 -6.04 -14.48
N ASN A 81 -8.73 -6.79 -14.05
CA ASN A 81 -8.44 -7.09 -12.64
C ASN A 81 -7.27 -6.27 -12.08
N PHE A 82 -6.83 -5.22 -12.74
CA PHE A 82 -5.75 -4.36 -12.25
C PHE A 82 -6.18 -2.90 -12.18
N THR A 83 -5.58 -2.17 -11.24
CA THR A 83 -5.71 -0.72 -11.11
C THR A 83 -4.38 -0.08 -11.43
N GLU A 84 -4.36 0.95 -12.26
CA GLU A 84 -3.18 1.80 -12.39
C GLU A 84 -3.46 3.19 -11.84
N ILE A 85 -2.51 3.74 -11.09
CA ILE A 85 -2.57 5.07 -10.51
C ILE A 85 -1.51 5.94 -11.16
N ASN A 86 -1.93 7.09 -11.68
CA ASN A 86 -1.03 8.12 -12.16
C ASN A 86 -0.52 8.93 -10.97
N PHE A 87 0.79 8.93 -10.75
CA PHE A 87 1.42 9.68 -9.68
C PHE A 87 2.65 10.42 -10.18
N LYS A 88 2.57 11.76 -10.23
CA LYS A 88 3.70 12.65 -10.61
C LYS A 88 4.34 12.33 -11.96
N GLY A 89 3.57 11.80 -12.91
CA GLY A 89 4.04 11.41 -14.24
C GLY A 89 4.55 9.98 -14.35
N ASP A 90 4.57 9.23 -13.25
CA ASP A 90 4.79 7.79 -13.23
C ASP A 90 3.46 7.03 -13.11
N VAL A 91 3.47 5.76 -13.55
CA VAL A 91 2.33 4.84 -13.45
C VAL A 91 2.65 3.77 -12.40
N ILE A 92 1.75 3.64 -11.42
CA ILE A 92 1.81 2.61 -10.38
C ILE A 92 0.74 1.57 -10.71
N SER A 93 1.15 0.37 -11.11
CA SER A 93 0.20 -0.72 -11.42
C SER A 93 0.01 -1.62 -10.20
N ILE A 94 -1.24 -1.85 -9.81
CA ILE A 94 -1.68 -2.67 -8.68
C ILE A 94 -2.39 -3.89 -9.25
N TYR A 95 -1.82 -5.08 -9.04
CA TYR A 95 -2.30 -6.31 -9.66
C TYR A 95 -3.36 -7.00 -8.80
N ASN A 96 -4.38 -7.57 -9.45
CA ASN A 96 -5.50 -8.29 -8.81
C ASN A 96 -6.20 -7.44 -7.73
N PHE A 97 -6.34 -6.15 -8.01
CA PHE A 97 -6.86 -5.17 -7.08
C PHE A 97 -7.78 -4.20 -7.81
N ASN A 98 -9.05 -4.18 -7.40
CA ASN A 98 -10.04 -3.23 -7.85
C ASN A 98 -10.17 -2.13 -6.80
N LEU A 99 -9.70 -0.92 -7.13
CA LEU A 99 -9.71 0.20 -6.20
C LEU A 99 -11.10 0.80 -5.98
N ASP A 100 -12.00 0.69 -6.97
CA ASP A 100 -13.39 1.14 -6.84
C ASP A 100 -14.12 0.35 -5.74
N ASP A 101 -14.02 -0.97 -5.79
CA ASP A 101 -14.63 -1.86 -4.80
C ASP A 101 -14.01 -1.66 -3.41
N PHE A 102 -12.72 -1.30 -3.37
CA PHE A 102 -12.01 -1.08 -2.12
C PHE A 102 -12.39 0.24 -1.43
N ILE A 103 -12.66 1.31 -2.21
CA ILE A 103 -13.04 2.64 -1.70
C ILE A 103 -14.53 2.72 -1.36
N LYS A 104 -15.41 2.00 -2.08
CA LYS A 104 -16.87 2.07 -1.91
C LYS A 104 -17.42 1.29 -0.70
N LEU A 105 -16.57 0.61 0.06
CA LEU A 105 -16.92 -0.10 1.31
C LEU A 105 -17.31 0.87 2.43
#